data_AF-A0A348WKP2-F1
#
_entry.id   AF-A0A348WKP2-F1
#
_cell.length_a   1.000
_cell.length_b   1.000
_cell.length_c   1.000
_cell.angle_alpha   90.00
_cell.angle_beta   90.00
_cell.angle_gamma   90.00
#
_symmetry.space_group_name_H-M   'P 1'
#
loop_
_entity.id
_entity.type
_entity.pdbx_description
1 polymer ?
#
loop_
_entity_poly.entity_id
_entity_poly.type
_entity_poly.pdbx_seq_one_letter_code
_entity_poly.pdbx_strand_id
1 'polypeptide(L)'
;MKSLRRERNRARSKSQIMTKGGIYDYQIEPVELSTLAQLIDLTPPKQLPFLLDALLTKKELVDIVRRIIIAQMILKDATYEDILKDIHVARNTIALVNHSLFEYDGILKQTLARLMSPNDKYKHWVMSSAERQIFNRIRKGK
;
A
#
# COMPACT_ATOMS: atom_id res chain seq x y z
N MET A 1 -20.10 -14.00 -49.08
CA MET A 1 -20.55 -13.08 -48.01
C MET A 1 -20.91 -13.90 -46.78
N LYS A 2 -20.14 -13.82 -45.69
CA LYS A 2 -20.47 -14.50 -44.41
C LYS A 2 -21.24 -13.52 -43.51
N SER A 3 -22.38 -13.98 -43.01
CA SER A 3 -23.35 -13.20 -42.23
C SER A 3 -22.78 -12.75 -40.87
N LEU A 4 -22.73 -11.43 -40.64
CA LEU A 4 -22.54 -10.81 -39.34
C LEU A 4 -23.73 -11.14 -38.42
N ARG A 5 -23.61 -12.19 -37.60
CA ARG A 5 -24.47 -12.37 -36.43
C ARG A 5 -24.13 -11.26 -35.43
N ARG A 6 -24.96 -10.21 -35.39
CA ARG A 6 -25.01 -9.25 -34.29
C ARG A 6 -25.39 -9.99 -33.02
N GLU A 7 -24.41 -10.36 -32.21
CA GLU A 7 -24.66 -10.72 -30.83
C GLU A 7 -25.25 -9.50 -30.11
N ARG A 8 -26.49 -9.65 -29.66
CA ARG A 8 -27.21 -8.64 -28.88
C ARG A 8 -26.47 -8.44 -27.57
N ASN A 9 -25.85 -7.28 -27.39
CA ASN A 9 -25.39 -6.80 -26.08
C ASN A 9 -26.60 -6.72 -25.12
N ARG A 10 -26.78 -7.75 -24.30
CA ARG A 10 -27.67 -7.65 -23.13
C ARG A 10 -27.03 -6.69 -22.14
N ALA A 11 -27.79 -5.67 -21.71
CA ALA A 11 -27.38 -4.79 -20.64
C ALA A 11 -27.13 -5.62 -19.36
N ARG A 12 -25.92 -5.54 -18.81
CA ARG A 12 -25.51 -6.26 -17.59
C ARG A 12 -26.29 -5.71 -16.39
N SER A 13 -26.77 -6.58 -15.51
CA SER A 13 -27.51 -6.15 -14.32
C SER A 13 -26.58 -5.50 -13.28
N LYS A 14 -27.11 -4.59 -12.45
CA LYS A 14 -26.36 -3.93 -11.36
C LYS A 14 -25.61 -4.92 -10.45
N SER A 15 -26.13 -6.13 -10.24
CA SER A 15 -25.45 -7.16 -9.44
C SER A 15 -24.22 -7.76 -10.11
N GLN A 16 -24.11 -7.71 -11.44
CA GLN A 16 -22.90 -8.13 -12.17
C GLN A 16 -21.79 -7.07 -12.17
N ILE A 17 -22.15 -5.81 -11.91
CA ILE A 17 -21.19 -4.69 -11.82
C ILE A 17 -20.54 -4.66 -10.43
N MET A 18 -21.22 -5.16 -9.40
CA MET A 18 -20.78 -5.00 -8.00
C MET A 18 -20.01 -6.18 -7.38
N THR A 19 -19.75 -7.28 -8.12
CA THR A 19 -19.09 -8.48 -7.55
C THR A 19 -18.02 -9.13 -8.45
N LYS A 20 -17.46 -8.40 -9.41
CA LYS A 20 -16.34 -8.89 -10.24
C LYS A 20 -15.21 -7.88 -10.30
N GLY A 21 -14.48 -7.77 -9.19
CA GLY A 21 -13.10 -7.36 -9.24
C GLY A 21 -12.24 -8.61 -9.07
N GLY A 22 -12.25 -9.50 -10.06
CA GLY A 22 -11.42 -10.69 -10.01
C GLY A 22 -9.94 -10.30 -10.11
N ILE A 23 -9.04 -11.18 -9.68
CA ILE A 23 -7.58 -11.01 -9.85
C ILE A 23 -7.20 -10.75 -11.33
N TYR A 24 -8.07 -11.13 -12.27
CA TYR A 24 -7.95 -10.91 -13.71
C TYR A 24 -8.42 -9.54 -14.23
N ASP A 25 -9.13 -8.74 -13.42
CA ASP A 25 -9.62 -7.41 -13.83
C ASP A 25 -8.62 -6.27 -13.49
N TYR A 26 -7.53 -6.59 -12.78
CA TYR A 26 -6.54 -5.61 -12.29
C TYR A 26 -5.09 -6.05 -12.55
N GLN A 27 -4.82 -6.74 -13.66
CA GLN A 27 -3.43 -6.95 -14.08
C GLN A 27 -2.87 -5.62 -14.61
N ILE A 28 -1.80 -5.14 -13.97
CA ILE A 28 -1.03 -3.99 -14.44
C ILE A 28 0.17 -4.55 -15.18
N GLU A 29 0.33 -4.17 -16.43
CA GLU A 29 1.47 -4.64 -17.22
C GLU A 29 2.78 -4.05 -16.67
N PRO A 30 3.91 -4.78 -16.72
CA PRO A 30 5.20 -4.28 -16.23
C PRO A 30 5.59 -2.91 -16.82
N VAL A 31 5.20 -2.65 -18.07
CA VAL A 31 5.42 -1.37 -18.75
C VAL A 31 4.63 -0.24 -18.09
N GLU A 32 3.39 -0.49 -17.70
CA GLU A 32 2.53 0.50 -17.03
C GLU A 32 3.06 0.82 -15.63
N LEU A 33 3.50 -0.20 -14.88
CA LEU A 33 4.21 -0.01 -13.60
C LEU A 33 5.50 0.79 -13.78
N SER A 34 6.25 0.55 -14.85
CA SER A 34 7.48 1.30 -15.14
C SER A 34 7.21 2.78 -15.42
N THR A 35 6.05 3.09 -16.00
CA THR A 35 5.61 4.47 -16.28
C THR A 35 5.30 5.20 -14.98
N LEU A 36 4.59 4.55 -14.05
CA LEU A 36 4.33 5.11 -12.72
C LEU A 36 5.64 5.34 -11.94
N ALA A 37 6.58 4.41 -12.01
CA ALA A 37 7.88 4.55 -11.35
C ALA A 37 8.67 5.76 -11.87
N GLN A 38 8.72 5.94 -13.19
CA GLN A 38 9.36 7.11 -13.82
C GLN A 38 8.69 8.43 -13.45
N LEU A 39 7.36 8.46 -13.40
CA LEU A 39 6.63 9.65 -12.98
C LEU A 39 6.96 10.04 -11.53
N ILE A 40 7.05 9.06 -10.62
CA ILE A 40 7.46 9.28 -9.23
C ILE A 40 8.89 9.82 -9.15
N ASP A 41 9.83 9.25 -9.92
CA ASP A 41 11.25 9.64 -9.91
C ASP A 41 11.48 11.06 -10.44
N LEU A 42 10.75 11.46 -11.49
CA LEU A 42 10.80 12.81 -12.05
C LEU A 42 10.11 13.87 -11.19
N THR A 43 9.29 13.46 -10.22
CA THR A 43 8.52 14.39 -9.38
C THR A 43 9.37 14.90 -8.23
N PRO A 44 9.55 16.22 -8.08
CA PRO A 44 10.28 16.78 -6.94
C PRO A 44 9.70 16.29 -5.61
N PRO A 45 10.52 15.94 -4.59
CA PRO A 45 10.01 15.38 -3.32
C PRO A 45 8.96 16.23 -2.62
N LYS A 46 9.04 17.57 -2.74
CA LYS A 46 8.06 18.51 -2.18
C LYS A 46 6.69 18.46 -2.89
N GLN A 47 6.67 18.00 -4.13
CA GLN A 47 5.47 17.92 -4.96
C GLN A 47 4.80 16.53 -4.94
N LEU A 48 5.56 15.50 -4.54
CA LEU A 48 5.07 14.12 -4.50
C LEU A 48 3.75 13.94 -3.73
N PRO A 49 3.50 14.59 -2.57
CA PRO A 49 2.22 14.46 -1.89
C PRO A 49 1.03 14.94 -2.73
N PHE A 50 1.20 16.01 -3.51
CA PHE A 50 0.14 16.53 -4.39
C PHE A 50 -0.11 15.62 -5.59
N LEU A 51 0.94 15.02 -6.13
CA LEU A 51 0.81 14.00 -7.19
C LEU A 51 0.04 12.78 -6.67
N LEU A 52 0.40 12.27 -5.49
CA LEU A 52 -0.27 11.12 -4.89
C LEU A 52 -1.75 11.41 -4.59
N ASP A 53 -2.06 12.62 -4.10
CA ASP A 53 -3.43 13.08 -3.88
C ASP A 53 -4.25 13.21 -5.17
N ALA A 54 -3.61 13.48 -6.31
CA ALA A 54 -4.26 13.55 -7.61
C ALA A 54 -4.51 12.17 -8.23
N LEU A 55 -3.65 11.18 -7.94
CA LEU A 55 -3.72 9.83 -8.51
C LEU A 55 -4.54 8.85 -7.67
N LEU A 56 -4.56 9.03 -6.36
CA LEU A 56 -5.12 8.08 -5.42
C LEU A 56 -6.28 8.69 -4.64
N THR A 57 -7.29 7.88 -4.36
CA THR A 57 -8.29 8.24 -3.38
C THR A 57 -7.68 8.31 -1.98
N LYS A 58 -8.29 9.12 -1.10
CA LYS A 58 -7.85 9.20 0.30
C LYS A 58 -7.84 7.84 1.01
N LYS A 59 -8.75 6.94 0.63
CA LYS A 59 -8.79 5.57 1.18
C LYS A 59 -7.57 4.76 0.74
N GLU A 60 -7.23 4.76 -0.55
CA GLU A 60 -6.06 4.03 -1.07
C GLU A 60 -4.76 4.55 -0.44
N LEU A 61 -4.64 5.88 -0.32
CA LEU A 61 -3.52 6.52 0.38
C LEU A 61 -3.41 6.07 1.84
N VAL A 62 -4.52 6.06 2.58
CA VAL A 62 -4.55 5.55 3.96
C VAL A 62 -4.18 4.07 4.02
N ASP A 63 -4.65 3.25 3.09
CA ASP A 63 -4.36 1.82 3.06
C ASP A 63 -2.87 1.55 2.75
N ILE A 64 -2.25 2.32 1.84
CA ILE A 64 -0.80 2.26 1.56
C ILE A 64 -0.01 2.66 2.81
N VAL A 65 -0.34 3.80 3.42
CA VAL A 65 0.35 4.29 4.62
C VAL A 65 0.24 3.27 5.75
N ARG A 66 -0.95 2.72 6.01
CA ARG A 66 -1.13 1.68 7.04
C ARG A 66 -0.26 0.45 6.78
N ARG A 67 -0.13 -0.01 5.54
CA ARG A 67 0.75 -1.14 5.19
C ARG A 67 2.22 -0.84 5.48
N ILE A 68 2.67 0.39 5.23
CA ILE A 68 4.03 0.84 5.59
C ILE A 68 4.22 0.79 7.11
N ILE A 69 3.25 1.29 7.89
CA ILE A 69 3.32 1.28 9.37
C ILE A 69 3.35 -0.16 9.90
N ILE A 70 2.45 -1.03 9.41
CA ILE A 70 2.43 -2.45 9.77
C ILE A 70 3.80 -3.08 9.50
N ALA A 71 4.37 -2.82 8.33
CA ALA A 71 5.68 -3.37 7.96
C ALA A 71 6.78 -2.93 8.94
N GLN A 72 6.76 -1.66 9.36
CA GLN A 72 7.71 -1.14 10.34
C GLN A 72 7.49 -1.70 11.75
N MET A 73 6.24 -1.93 12.15
CA MET A 73 5.92 -2.58 13.43
C MET A 73 6.45 -4.01 13.45
N ILE A 74 6.25 -4.76 12.36
CA ILE A 74 6.81 -6.13 12.21
C ILE A 74 8.33 -6.12 12.29
N LEU A 75 9.00 -5.17 11.63
CA LEU A 75 10.47 -5.03 11.69
C LEU A 75 10.99 -4.58 13.06
N LYS A 76 10.11 -4.15 13.97
CA LYS A 76 10.40 -3.81 15.37
C LYS A 76 9.88 -4.88 16.35
N ASP A 77 9.63 -6.09 15.86
CA ASP A 77 9.17 -7.25 16.62
C ASP A 77 7.80 -7.06 17.32
N ALA A 78 6.92 -6.21 16.77
CA ALA A 78 5.54 -6.10 17.28
C ALA A 78 4.72 -7.35 16.93
N THR A 79 3.84 -7.78 17.86
CA THR A 79 2.97 -8.94 17.65
C THR A 79 1.76 -8.60 16.76
N TYR A 80 1.09 -9.60 16.22
CA TYR A 80 -0.16 -9.41 15.46
C TYR A 80 -1.22 -8.70 16.31
N GLU A 81 -1.30 -9.04 17.59
CA GLU A 81 -2.21 -8.45 18.56
C GLU A 81 -1.94 -6.97 18.77
N ASP A 82 -0.67 -6.56 18.87
CA ASP A 82 -0.29 -5.16 19.01
C ASP A 82 -0.69 -4.36 17.76
N ILE A 83 -0.41 -4.92 16.59
CA ILE A 83 -0.76 -4.30 15.30
C ILE A 83 -2.28 -4.14 15.17
N LEU A 84 -3.08 -5.14 15.55
CA LEU A 84 -4.55 -5.06 15.49
C LEU A 84 -5.14 -4.03 16.46
N LYS A 85 -4.55 -3.87 17.65
CA LYS A 85 -5.00 -2.89 18.65
C LYS A 85 -4.75 -1.46 18.17
N ASP A 86 -3.58 -1.23 17.57
CA ASP A 86 -3.11 0.11 17.22
C ASP A 86 -3.53 0.54 15.82
N ILE A 87 -3.63 -0.42 14.89
CA ILE A 87 -3.98 -0.20 13.50
C ILE A 87 -5.24 -1.01 13.24
N HIS A 88 -6.38 -0.31 13.17
CA HIS A 88 -7.69 -0.92 12.88
C HIS A 88 -7.78 -1.49 11.45
N VAL A 89 -7.06 -2.59 11.20
CA VAL A 89 -6.98 -3.30 9.93
C VAL A 89 -7.38 -4.76 10.10
N ALA A 90 -7.77 -5.40 9.00
CA ALA A 90 -8.06 -6.82 9.00
C ALA A 90 -6.78 -7.65 9.18
N ARG A 91 -6.87 -8.79 9.86
CA ARG A 91 -5.76 -9.76 10.01
C ARG A 91 -5.12 -10.15 8.68
N ASN A 92 -5.93 -10.27 7.63
CA ASN A 92 -5.44 -10.59 6.28
C ASN A 92 -4.47 -9.52 5.73
N THR A 93 -4.69 -8.25 6.07
CA THR A 93 -3.78 -7.16 5.68
C THR A 93 -2.43 -7.30 6.35
N ILE A 94 -2.40 -7.68 7.63
CA ILE A 94 -1.15 -7.92 8.38
C ILE A 94 -0.40 -9.11 7.78
N ALA A 95 -1.11 -10.21 7.51
CA ALA A 95 -0.53 -11.40 6.88
C ALA A 95 0.09 -11.10 5.50
N LEU A 96 -0.63 -10.33 4.66
CA LEU A 96 -0.13 -9.91 3.35
C LEU A 96 1.14 -9.07 3.45
N VAL A 97 1.18 -8.09 4.36
CA VAL A 97 2.36 -7.26 4.58
C VAL A 97 3.53 -8.07 5.11
N ASN A 98 3.29 -8.99 6.05
CA ASN A 98 4.31 -9.90 6.57
C ASN A 98 4.91 -10.76 5.45
N HIS A 99 4.05 -11.32 4.58
CA HIS A 99 4.49 -12.06 3.41
C HIS A 99 5.34 -11.18 2.47
N SER A 100 4.93 -9.95 2.16
CA SER A 100 5.71 -9.03 1.31
C SER A 100 7.03 -8.54 1.93
N LEU A 101 7.21 -8.67 3.24
CA LEU A 101 8.46 -8.29 3.91
C LEU A 101 9.55 -9.36 3.77
N PHE A 102 9.15 -10.62 3.84
CA PHE A 102 10.07 -11.76 3.88
C PHE A 102 10.11 -12.55 2.58
N GLU A 103 9.07 -12.41 1.75
CA GLU A 103 8.98 -12.96 0.40
C GLU A 103 8.93 -11.82 -0.64
N TYR A 104 9.06 -12.14 -1.94
CA TYR A 104 9.25 -11.16 -3.03
C TYR A 104 10.54 -10.33 -2.90
N ASP A 105 11.68 -11.04 -2.87
CA ASP A 105 13.05 -10.48 -2.88
C ASP A 105 13.41 -9.56 -1.69
N GLY A 106 12.49 -9.41 -0.72
CA GLY A 106 12.68 -8.58 0.46
C GLY A 106 12.85 -7.09 0.14
N ILE A 107 12.40 -6.62 -1.03
CA ILE A 107 12.58 -5.23 -1.47
C ILE A 107 11.96 -4.26 -0.46
N LEU A 108 10.76 -4.55 0.04
CA LEU A 108 10.10 -3.73 1.06
C LEU A 108 10.95 -3.61 2.33
N LYS A 109 11.49 -4.74 2.81
CA LYS A 109 12.38 -4.80 3.98
C LYS A 109 13.66 -3.99 3.74
N GLN A 110 14.30 -4.15 2.59
CA GLN A 110 15.53 -3.43 2.23
C GLN A 110 15.30 -1.92 2.13
N THR A 111 14.23 -1.48 1.48
CA THR A 111 13.88 -0.06 1.34
C THR A 111 13.54 0.56 2.69
N LEU A 112 12.77 -0.13 3.54
CA LEU A 112 12.48 0.34 4.89
C LEU A 112 13.73 0.40 5.77
N ALA A 113 14.63 -0.59 5.67
CA ALA A 113 15.91 -0.56 6.39
C ALA A 113 16.77 0.66 5.98
N ARG A 114 16.79 1.03 4.70
CA ARG A 114 17.47 2.25 4.21
C ARG A 114 16.85 3.52 4.78
N LEU A 115 15.51 3.55 4.89
CA LEU A 115 14.77 4.68 5.45
C LEU A 115 14.97 4.82 6.97
N MET A 116 15.05 3.70 7.68
CA MET A 116 15.23 3.65 9.14
C MET A 116 16.70 3.73 9.58
N SER A 117 17.64 3.59 8.64
CA SER A 117 19.07 3.76 8.89
C SER A 117 19.33 5.18 9.42
N PRO A 118 20.23 5.36 10.42
CA PRO A 118 20.56 6.66 11.02
C PRO A 118 21.21 7.69 10.06
N ASN A 119 21.19 7.44 8.74
CA ASN A 119 21.67 8.35 7.72
C ASN A 119 20.90 9.68 7.74
N ASP A 120 21.63 10.80 7.82
CA ASP A 120 21.07 12.15 8.05
C ASP A 120 20.03 12.58 7.00
N LYS A 121 20.06 12.01 5.78
CA LYS A 121 19.11 12.33 4.69
C LYS A 121 17.65 11.97 5.00
N TYR A 122 17.40 10.96 5.84
CA TYR A 122 16.05 10.49 6.20
C TYR A 122 15.72 10.67 7.68
N LYS A 123 16.61 11.33 8.44
CA LYS A 123 16.52 11.56 9.88
C LYS A 123 15.26 12.33 10.31
N HIS A 124 14.66 13.09 9.38
CA HIS A 124 13.38 13.78 9.57
C HIS A 124 12.19 12.85 9.36
N TRP A 125 12.27 11.61 9.84
CA TRP A 125 11.12 10.72 9.85
C TRP A 125 10.10 11.25 10.87
N VAL A 126 9.21 12.12 10.38
CA VAL A 126 8.12 12.67 11.16
C VAL A 126 7.11 11.55 11.31
N MET A 127 7.17 10.84 12.44
CA MET A 127 6.04 10.03 12.88
C MET A 127 4.81 10.95 12.88
N SER A 128 3.80 10.59 12.12
CA SER A 128 2.46 11.17 12.23
C SER A 128 2.03 11.17 13.69
N SER A 129 1.16 12.09 14.09
CA SER A 129 0.69 12.16 15.47
C SER A 129 0.13 10.83 15.98
N ALA A 130 -0.47 10.03 15.09
CA ALA A 130 -0.95 8.68 15.37
C ALA A 130 0.21 7.69 15.62
N GLU A 131 1.20 7.63 14.74
CA GLU A 131 2.40 6.80 14.94
C GLU A 131 3.14 7.20 16.22
N ARG A 132 3.24 8.50 16.49
CA ARG A 132 3.90 9.03 17.70
C ARG A 132 3.17 8.62 18.97
N GLN A 133 1.82 8.58 18.95
CA GLN A 133 1.03 8.06 20.06
C GLN A 133 1.20 6.56 20.24
N ILE A 134 1.20 5.79 19.15
CA ILE A 134 1.39 4.33 19.15
C ILE A 134 2.77 3.96 19.67
N PHE A 135 3.83 4.57 19.13
CA PHE A 135 5.21 4.34 19.53
C PHE A 135 5.48 4.72 20.99
N ASN A 136 4.88 5.81 21.47
CA ASN A 136 4.99 6.21 22.88
C ASN A 136 4.23 5.29 23.83
N ARG A 137 3.21 4.55 23.38
CA ARG A 137 2.52 3.52 24.17
C ARG A 137 3.35 2.24 24.26
N ILE A 138 3.84 1.74 23.12
CA ILE A 138 4.70 0.56 23.02
C ILE A 138 5.96 0.73 23.90
N ARG A 139 6.63 1.89 23.85
CA ARG A 139 7.83 2.18 24.66
C ARG A 139 7.56 2.27 26.17
N LYS A 140 6.31 2.51 26.59
CA LYS A 140 5.91 2.65 28.00
C LYS A 140 5.36 1.36 28.62
N GLY A 141 5.33 0.25 27.89
CA GLY A 141 4.91 -1.05 28.41
C GLY A 141 3.48 -1.08 28.95
N LYS A 142 2.54 -0.40 28.27
CA LYS A 142 1.10 -0.41 28.59
C LYS A 142 0.27 -0.85 27.40
#